data_AF-A0A965LBA6-F1
#
_entry.id   AF-A0A965LBA6-F1
#
_cell.length_a   1.000
_cell.length_b   1.000
_cell.length_c   1.000
_cell.angle_alpha   90.00
_cell.angle_beta   90.00
_cell.angle_gamma   90.00
#
_symmetry.space_group_name_H-M   'P 1'
#
loop_
_entity.id
_entity.type
_entity.pdbx_description
1 polymer ?
#
loop_
_entity_poly.entity_id
_entity_poly.type
_entity_poly.pdbx_seq_one_letter_code
_entity_poly.pdbx_strand_id
1 'polypeptide(L)'
;MKTRGFTLIEVLVSLAIFALAAVGLGSAYSNVLLGRMALKQNSTELEDMARARAALMEAANFEDAEGGGDIHLPGNRTARWKSKIEPTSVSDLFSVVLTVEIQAEENGEYSPEKTEARMLLRPTWSVPADRTKIRDEAKQKLERERGYTESNGNSSFISKATSSKGTTTAGGKGNTPPGKGTNNGKGSNNGKGTNNGSGKGNNNGGGKNGGATPPPAPKGGGGAPKSVQ
;
A
#
# COMPACT_ATOMS: atom_id res chain seq x y z
N MET A 1 28.89 -79.37 3.50
CA MET A 1 28.89 -77.90 3.31
C MET A 1 29.66 -77.29 4.48
N LYS A 2 30.77 -76.59 4.23
CA LYS A 2 31.59 -75.98 5.31
C LYS A 2 30.97 -74.64 5.69
N THR A 3 30.31 -74.58 6.84
CA THR A 3 29.88 -73.33 7.45
C THR A 3 31.12 -72.61 8.01
N ARG A 4 31.48 -71.46 7.44
CA ARG A 4 32.50 -70.57 7.99
C ARG A 4 31.80 -69.62 8.95
N GLY A 5 32.22 -69.62 10.22
CA GLY A 5 31.75 -68.65 11.21
C GLY A 5 32.43 -67.29 11.06
N PHE A 6 31.80 -66.24 11.58
CA PHE A 6 32.38 -64.90 11.61
C PHE A 6 33.58 -64.84 12.57
N THR A 7 34.61 -64.10 12.17
CA THR A 7 35.77 -63.87 13.04
C THR A 7 35.44 -62.82 14.10
N LEU A 8 36.07 -62.92 15.28
CA LEU A 8 35.84 -61.97 16.37
C LEU A 8 36.10 -60.51 15.94
N ILE A 9 37.15 -60.28 15.15
CA ILE A 9 37.48 -58.95 14.63
C ILE A 9 36.40 -58.39 13.71
N GLU A 10 35.80 -59.22 12.87
CA GLU A 10 34.76 -58.81 11.91
C GLU A 10 33.46 -58.42 12.62
N VAL A 11 33.10 -59.15 13.69
CA VAL A 11 31.97 -58.81 14.56
C VAL A 11 32.22 -57.49 15.29
N LEU A 12 33.44 -57.29 15.83
CA LEU A 12 33.80 -56.04 16.50
C LEU A 12 33.75 -54.83 15.57
N VAL A 13 34.25 -54.96 14.35
CA VAL A 13 34.20 -53.89 13.34
C VAL A 13 32.75 -53.61 12.94
N SER A 14 31.94 -54.64 12.73
CA SER A 14 30.51 -54.47 12.40
C SER A 14 29.75 -53.76 13.51
N LEU A 15 30.00 -54.14 14.77
CA LEU A 15 29.42 -53.48 15.94
C LEU A 15 29.87 -52.02 16.05
N ALA A 16 31.14 -51.72 15.78
CA ALA A 16 31.67 -50.37 15.79
C ALA A 16 31.03 -49.48 14.72
N ILE A 17 30.92 -49.97 13.48
CA ILE A 17 30.25 -49.24 12.38
C ILE A 17 28.77 -49.04 12.70
N PHE A 18 28.10 -50.07 13.22
CA PHE A 18 26.70 -49.98 13.62
C PHE A 18 26.49 -48.95 14.72
N ALA A 19 27.34 -48.91 15.74
CA ALA A 19 27.28 -47.92 16.80
C ALA A 19 27.46 -46.49 16.26
N LEU A 20 28.43 -46.27 15.38
CA LEU A 20 28.64 -44.97 14.72
C LEU A 20 27.44 -44.56 13.85
N ALA A 21 26.86 -45.50 13.11
CA ALA A 21 25.68 -45.25 12.31
C ALA A 21 24.45 -44.92 13.18
N ALA A 22 24.26 -45.62 14.30
CA ALA A 22 23.17 -45.36 15.24
C ALA A 22 23.27 -43.97 15.87
N VAL A 23 24.48 -43.55 16.28
CA VAL A 23 24.73 -42.19 16.81
C VAL A 23 24.49 -41.14 15.72
N GLY A 24 25.00 -41.38 14.50
CA GLY A 24 24.77 -40.49 13.36
C GLY A 24 23.28 -40.30 13.05
N LEU A 25 22.51 -41.39 12.99
CA LEU A 25 21.07 -41.35 12.77
C LEU A 25 20.33 -40.65 13.90
N GLY A 26 20.71 -40.90 15.16
CA GLY A 26 20.15 -40.20 16.31
C GLY A 26 20.36 -38.68 16.25
N SER A 27 21.56 -38.24 15.87
CA SER A 27 21.87 -36.81 15.72
C SER A 27 21.06 -36.16 14.58
N ALA A 28 20.94 -36.84 13.43
CA ALA A 28 20.18 -36.35 12.30
C ALA A 28 18.68 -36.27 12.62
N TYR A 29 18.13 -37.26 13.33
CA TYR A 29 16.73 -37.27 13.75
C TYR A 29 16.39 -36.09 14.67
N SER A 30 17.22 -35.83 15.69
CA SER A 30 17.05 -34.68 16.60
C SER A 30 17.07 -33.35 15.84
N ASN A 31 18.00 -33.20 14.89
CA ASN A 31 18.09 -31.98 14.07
C ASN A 31 16.86 -31.78 13.18
N VAL A 32 16.34 -32.85 12.57
CA VAL A 32 15.12 -32.77 11.74
C VAL A 32 13.89 -32.44 12.59
N LEU A 33 13.77 -33.03 13.78
CA LEU A 33 12.63 -32.79 14.65
C LEU A 33 12.60 -31.34 15.14
N LEU A 34 13.75 -30.84 15.62
CA LEU A 34 13.88 -29.44 16.04
C LEU A 34 13.63 -28.49 14.86
N GLY A 35 14.16 -28.80 13.68
CA GLY A 35 13.91 -28.04 12.47
C GLY A 35 12.41 -27.96 12.12
N ARG A 36 11.67 -29.07 12.22
CA ARG A 36 10.23 -29.06 11.96
C ARG A 36 9.44 -28.25 12.99
N MET A 37 9.80 -28.32 14.27
CA MET A 37 9.15 -27.52 15.30
C MET A 37 9.38 -26.03 15.06
N ALA A 38 10.62 -25.64 14.77
CA ALA A 38 10.96 -24.25 14.45
C ALA A 38 10.23 -23.72 13.22
N LEU A 39 10.11 -24.54 12.15
CA LEU A 39 9.37 -24.15 10.94
C LEU A 39 7.87 -23.92 11.21
N LYS A 40 7.23 -24.78 12.02
CA LYS A 40 5.82 -24.63 12.38
C LYS A 40 5.57 -23.36 13.20
N GLN A 41 6.43 -23.11 14.19
CA GLN A 41 6.31 -21.89 15.01
C GLN A 41 6.49 -20.65 14.13
N ASN A 42 7.50 -20.65 13.25
CA ASN A 42 7.73 -19.54 12.34
C ASN A 42 6.56 -19.32 11.36
N SER A 43 5.93 -20.39 10.84
CA SER A 43 4.73 -20.22 10.00
C SER A 43 3.57 -19.57 10.75
N THR A 44 3.30 -20.00 11.99
CA THR A 44 2.24 -19.40 12.82
C THR A 44 2.54 -17.93 13.11
N GLU A 45 3.77 -17.58 13.47
CA GLU A 45 4.13 -16.18 13.74
C GLU A 45 3.99 -15.29 12.50
N LEU A 46 4.34 -15.80 11.32
CA LEU A 46 4.18 -15.07 10.06
C LEU A 46 2.70 -14.86 9.71
N GLU A 47 1.84 -15.85 9.98
CA GLU A 47 0.40 -15.76 9.79
C GLU A 47 -0.24 -14.76 10.77
N ASP A 48 0.14 -14.80 12.04
CA ASP A 48 -0.34 -13.87 13.07
C ASP A 48 0.05 -12.41 12.71
N MET A 49 1.30 -12.20 12.27
CA MET A 49 1.75 -10.90 11.77
C MET A 49 1.00 -10.47 10.49
N ALA A 50 0.71 -11.40 9.58
CA ALA A 50 -0.10 -11.12 8.39
C ALA A 50 -1.52 -10.67 8.76
N ARG A 51 -2.10 -11.24 9.82
CA ARG A 51 -3.41 -10.81 10.35
C ARG A 51 -3.36 -9.40 10.93
N ALA A 52 -2.32 -9.07 11.70
CA ALA A 52 -2.14 -7.72 12.24
C ALA A 52 -1.97 -6.66 11.12
N ARG A 53 -1.23 -7.00 10.05
CA ARG A 53 -1.15 -6.12 8.86
C ARG A 53 -2.49 -5.94 8.18
N ALA A 54 -3.30 -6.99 8.07
CA ALA A 54 -4.64 -6.87 7.49
C ALA A 54 -5.52 -5.91 8.31
N ALA A 55 -5.43 -5.96 9.64
CA ALA A 55 -6.14 -5.03 10.52
C ALA A 55 -5.70 -3.57 10.34
N LEU A 56 -4.38 -3.33 10.23
CA LEU A 56 -3.85 -2.00 9.90
C LEU A 56 -4.38 -1.48 8.55
N MET A 57 -4.50 -2.35 7.55
CA MET A 57 -5.01 -1.98 6.23
C MET A 57 -6.53 -1.75 6.23
N GLU A 58 -7.26 -2.36 7.17
CA GLU A 58 -8.71 -2.19 7.34
C GLU A 58 -9.06 -0.84 8.00
N ALA A 59 -8.21 -0.32 8.88
CA ALA A 59 -8.42 0.96 9.54
C ALA A 59 -8.52 2.10 8.51
N ALA A 60 -9.72 2.65 8.31
CA ALA A 60 -10.02 3.64 7.26
C ALA A 60 -9.41 5.03 7.54
N ASN A 61 -9.47 5.44 8.81
CA ASN A 61 -9.04 6.76 9.30
C ASN A 61 -7.62 6.70 9.88
N PHE A 62 -6.99 7.86 10.00
CA PHE A 62 -5.61 7.97 10.51
C PHE A 62 -5.55 7.63 12.00
N GLU A 63 -6.49 8.16 12.78
CA GLU A 63 -6.57 8.02 14.23
C GLU A 63 -6.81 6.57 14.65
N ASP A 64 -7.68 5.86 13.94
CA ASP A 64 -7.95 4.43 14.18
C ASP A 64 -6.71 3.58 13.88
N ALA A 65 -5.94 3.95 12.85
CA ALA A 65 -4.72 3.24 12.49
C ALA A 65 -3.59 3.49 13.49
N GLU A 66 -3.45 4.71 14.00
CA GLU A 66 -2.44 5.04 15.02
C GLU A 66 -2.80 4.46 16.40
N GLY A 67 -4.07 4.58 16.79
CA GLY A 67 -4.59 4.04 18.05
C GLY A 67 -4.56 2.51 18.12
N GLY A 68 -4.72 1.84 16.97
CA GLY A 68 -4.65 0.39 16.88
C GLY A 68 -5.86 -0.31 17.51
N GLY A 69 -5.66 -1.56 17.90
CA GLY A 69 -6.71 -2.36 18.52
C GLY A 69 -6.29 -3.80 18.82
N ASP A 70 -7.26 -4.59 19.25
CA ASP A 70 -7.09 -6.01 19.53
C ASP A 70 -7.71 -6.85 18.39
N ILE A 71 -7.04 -7.92 17.99
CA ILE A 71 -7.50 -8.86 16.98
C ILE A 71 -7.52 -10.28 17.52
N HIS A 72 -8.51 -11.06 17.11
CA HIS A 72 -8.60 -12.47 17.45
C HIS A 72 -7.73 -13.31 16.51
N LEU A 73 -6.92 -14.18 17.11
CA LEU A 73 -6.05 -15.12 16.42
C LEU A 73 -6.55 -16.56 16.61
N PRO A 74 -6.09 -17.51 15.77
CA PRO A 74 -6.37 -18.92 15.98
C PRO A 74 -5.93 -19.40 17.37
N GLY A 75 -6.71 -20.32 17.95
CA GLY A 75 -6.46 -20.86 19.29
C GLY A 75 -6.94 -19.96 20.43
N ASN A 76 -7.94 -19.11 20.18
CA ASN A 76 -8.48 -18.14 21.15
C ASN A 76 -7.43 -17.18 21.73
N ARG A 77 -6.36 -16.94 20.97
CA ARG A 77 -5.32 -15.99 21.34
C ARG A 77 -5.73 -14.60 20.85
N THR A 78 -5.28 -13.58 21.55
CA THR A 78 -5.47 -12.19 21.13
C THR A 78 -4.11 -11.60 20.73
N ALA A 79 -4.10 -10.76 19.71
CA ALA A 79 -2.97 -9.88 19.44
C ALA A 79 -3.39 -8.43 19.53
N ARG A 80 -2.57 -7.64 20.22
CA ARG A 80 -2.72 -6.20 20.28
C ARG A 80 -1.78 -5.57 19.28
N TRP A 81 -2.31 -4.68 18.46
CA TRP A 81 -1.51 -3.95 17.49
C TRP A 81 -1.73 -2.46 17.69
N LYS A 82 -0.66 -1.70 17.40
CA LYS A 82 -0.65 -0.24 17.34
C LYS A 82 0.27 0.17 16.21
N SER A 83 0.09 1.35 15.66
CA SER A 83 1.02 1.84 14.65
C SER A 83 1.49 3.25 14.92
N LYS A 84 2.71 3.55 14.53
CA LYS A 84 3.24 4.91 14.49
C LYS A 84 3.29 5.34 13.03
N ILE A 85 2.59 6.42 12.69
CA ILE A 85 2.44 6.87 11.30
C ILE A 85 3.15 8.23 11.15
N GLU A 86 4.11 8.29 10.23
CA GLU A 86 4.84 9.51 9.91
C GLU A 86 4.57 9.92 8.44
N PRO A 87 4.24 11.19 8.16
CA PRO A 87 4.06 11.67 6.80
C PRO A 87 5.39 11.69 6.05
N THR A 88 5.33 11.49 4.72
CA THR A 88 6.51 11.58 3.86
C THR A 88 6.47 12.81 2.97
N SER A 89 7.56 13.07 2.24
CA SER A 89 7.64 14.13 1.21
C SER A 89 6.82 13.84 -0.04
N VAL A 90 6.18 12.67 -0.13
CA VAL A 90 5.28 12.28 -1.21
C VAL A 90 3.85 12.32 -0.68
N SER A 91 2.97 13.03 -1.38
CA SER A 91 1.56 13.13 -0.99
C SER A 91 0.91 11.74 -0.87
N ASP A 92 0.05 11.58 0.13
CA ASP A 92 -0.70 10.34 0.41
C ASP A 92 0.17 9.12 0.80
N LEU A 93 1.51 9.26 0.84
CA LEU A 93 2.44 8.20 1.23
C LEU A 93 2.91 8.40 2.68
N PHE A 94 2.82 7.35 3.48
CA PHE A 94 3.14 7.37 4.90
C PHE A 94 4.14 6.27 5.26
N SER A 95 5.09 6.60 6.14
CA SER A 95 5.97 5.63 6.78
C SER A 95 5.27 5.13 8.04
N VAL A 96 4.94 3.84 8.08
CA VAL A 96 4.18 3.23 9.17
C VAL A 96 5.03 2.17 9.86
N VAL A 97 5.20 2.31 11.16
CA VAL A 97 5.80 1.29 12.03
C VAL A 97 4.68 0.60 12.76
N LEU A 98 4.38 -0.65 12.37
CA LEU A 98 3.43 -1.52 13.04
C LEU A 98 4.12 -2.20 14.22
N THR A 99 3.54 -2.11 15.41
CA THR A 99 3.97 -2.82 16.60
C THR A 99 2.88 -3.80 17.02
N VAL A 100 3.25 -5.06 17.26
CA VAL A 100 2.32 -6.13 17.60
C VAL A 100 2.81 -6.91 18.81
N GLU A 101 1.92 -7.14 19.76
CA GLU A 101 2.09 -8.03 20.90
C GLU A 101 1.11 -9.19 20.75
N ILE A 102 1.59 -10.43 20.83
CA ILE A 102 0.77 -11.63 20.58
C ILE A 102 0.73 -12.46 21.85
N GLN A 103 -0.47 -12.85 22.31
CA GLN A 103 -0.58 -13.82 23.41
C GLN A 103 -0.02 -15.18 22.99
N ALA A 104 0.81 -15.79 23.84
CA ALA A 104 1.35 -17.12 23.58
C ALA A 104 0.23 -18.18 23.55
N GLU A 105 -0.71 -18.09 24.49
CA GLU A 105 -1.86 -18.99 24.68
C GLU A 105 -3.10 -18.18 25.10
N GLU A 106 -4.28 -18.80 25.10
CA GLU A 106 -5.54 -18.15 25.51
C GLU A 106 -5.43 -17.59 26.93
N ASN A 107 -5.70 -16.28 27.08
CA ASN A 107 -5.54 -15.54 28.35
C ASN A 107 -4.12 -15.58 28.97
N GLY A 108 -3.12 -15.92 28.16
CA GLY A 108 -1.71 -15.95 28.57
C GLY A 108 -1.02 -14.58 28.52
N GLU A 109 0.27 -14.60 28.83
CA GLU A 109 1.14 -13.43 28.72
C GLU A 109 1.38 -13.05 27.25
N TYR A 110 1.53 -11.75 27.01
CA TYR A 110 1.89 -11.22 25.71
C TYR A 110 3.37 -11.42 25.43
N SER A 111 3.69 -11.78 24.19
CA SER A 111 5.06 -11.85 23.70
C SER A 111 5.71 -10.47 23.71
N PRO A 112 7.06 -10.39 23.64
CA PRO A 112 7.75 -9.14 23.35
C PRO A 112 7.19 -8.47 22.10
N GLU A 113 7.19 -7.13 22.11
CA GLU A 113 6.76 -6.31 20.97
C GLU A 113 7.55 -6.68 19.71
N LYS A 114 6.83 -7.04 18.64
CA LYS A 114 7.39 -7.23 17.31
C LYS A 114 7.07 -6.02 16.45
N THR A 115 8.06 -5.49 15.75
CA THR A 115 7.91 -4.28 14.93
C THR A 115 8.14 -4.56 13.46
N GLU A 116 7.39 -3.85 12.60
CA GLU A 116 7.57 -3.89 11.17
C GLU A 116 7.33 -2.51 10.54
N ALA A 117 8.32 -2.01 9.81
CA ALA A 117 8.22 -0.75 9.08
C ALA A 117 7.78 -0.98 7.63
N ARG A 118 6.81 -0.19 7.15
CA ARG A 118 6.30 -0.22 5.78
C ARG A 118 5.91 1.16 5.27
N MET A 119 5.88 1.30 3.95
CA MET A 119 5.33 2.48 3.28
C MET A 119 3.91 2.17 2.81
N LEU A 120 2.93 2.98 3.23
CA LEU A 120 1.52 2.80 2.88
C LEU A 120 0.97 4.02 2.12
N LEU A 121 0.29 3.76 1.00
CA LEU A 121 -0.41 4.78 0.22
C LEU A 121 -1.86 4.86 0.72
N ARG A 122 -2.21 5.95 1.40
CA ARG A 122 -3.53 6.14 2.04
C ARG A 122 -4.07 7.56 1.81
N PRO A 123 -4.72 7.83 0.67
CA PRO A 123 -5.30 9.14 0.38
C PRO A 123 -6.44 9.58 1.34
N THR A 124 -7.00 8.64 2.11
CA THR A 124 -8.00 8.92 3.15
C THR A 124 -7.40 9.50 4.42
N TRP A 125 -6.10 9.29 4.67
CA TRP A 125 -5.41 9.79 5.85
C TRP A 125 -4.85 11.20 5.66
N SER A 126 -4.60 11.62 4.41
CA SER A 126 -4.07 12.95 4.14
C SER A 126 -5.15 14.02 4.14
N VAL A 127 -4.89 15.12 4.84
CA VAL A 127 -5.72 16.32 4.77
C VAL A 127 -5.49 17.04 3.42
N PRO A 128 -6.54 17.49 2.70
CA PRO A 128 -6.38 18.15 1.39
C PRO A 128 -5.41 19.33 1.38
N ALA A 129 -5.36 20.12 2.46
CA ALA A 129 -4.45 21.26 2.58
C ALA A 129 -2.96 20.84 2.58
N ASP A 130 -2.63 19.73 3.25
CA ASP A 130 -1.25 19.24 3.34
C ASP A 130 -0.77 18.67 2.01
N ARG A 131 -1.68 18.05 1.24
CA ARG A 131 -1.37 17.60 -0.12
C ARG A 131 -0.99 18.75 -1.04
N THR A 132 -1.72 19.86 -0.98
CA THR A 132 -1.41 21.05 -1.79
C THR A 132 -0.04 21.60 -1.45
N LYS A 133 0.27 21.74 -0.15
CA LYS A 133 1.59 22.18 0.32
C LYS A 133 2.72 21.26 -0.17
N ILE A 134 2.57 19.94 0.00
CA ILE A 134 3.58 18.96 -0.43
C ILE A 134 3.78 19.02 -1.96
N ARG A 135 2.71 19.18 -2.74
CA ARG A 135 2.81 19.35 -4.20
C ARG A 135 3.51 20.65 -4.57
N ASP A 136 3.15 21.76 -3.96
CA ASP A 136 3.75 23.07 -4.25
C ASP A 136 5.24 23.10 -3.87
N GLU A 137 5.62 22.47 -2.76
CA GLU A 137 7.01 22.29 -2.37
C GLU A 137 7.77 21.39 -3.37
N ALA A 138 7.17 20.28 -3.79
CA ALA A 138 7.75 19.41 -4.81
C ALA A 138 7.92 20.14 -6.15
N LYS A 139 6.96 21.00 -6.54
CA LYS A 139 7.06 21.85 -7.73
C LYS A 139 8.22 22.82 -7.61
N GLN A 140 8.32 23.55 -6.50
CA GLN A 140 9.43 24.49 -6.27
C GLN A 140 10.79 23.79 -6.29
N LYS A 141 10.87 22.56 -5.74
CA LYS A 141 12.09 21.75 -5.79
C LYS A 141 12.44 21.36 -7.23
N LEU A 142 11.47 20.91 -8.02
CA LEU A 142 11.69 20.55 -9.42
C LEU A 142 12.04 21.76 -10.30
N GLU A 143 11.44 22.92 -10.03
CA GLU A 143 11.79 24.18 -10.69
C GLU A 143 13.23 24.58 -10.36
N ARG A 144 13.62 24.50 -9.07
CA ARG A 144 14.99 24.84 -8.62
C ARG A 144 16.05 23.89 -9.17
N GLU A 145 15.79 22.58 -9.18
CA GLU A 145 16.77 21.57 -9.59
C GLU A 145 16.80 21.33 -11.10
N ARG A 146 15.66 21.49 -11.79
CA ARG A 146 15.49 21.02 -13.18
C ARG A 146 14.88 22.04 -14.14
N GLY A 147 14.52 23.24 -13.68
CA GLY A 147 13.93 24.29 -14.52
C GLY A 147 12.55 23.93 -15.08
N TYR A 148 11.79 23.06 -14.40
CA TYR A 148 10.46 22.65 -14.83
C TYR A 148 9.42 23.76 -14.59
N THR A 149 8.72 24.18 -15.65
CA THR A 149 7.60 25.13 -15.58
C THR A 149 6.33 24.52 -16.20
N GLU A 150 5.23 24.49 -15.43
CA GLU A 150 3.95 23.88 -15.87
C GLU A 150 3.30 24.60 -17.05
N SER A 151 3.66 25.86 -17.34
CA SER A 151 3.03 26.67 -18.40
C SER A 151 3.31 26.16 -19.81
N ASN A 152 4.36 25.37 -20.01
CA ASN A 152 4.83 25.03 -21.35
C ASN A 152 4.51 23.62 -21.81
N GLY A 153 3.97 22.72 -20.96
CA GLY A 153 3.58 21.35 -21.33
C GLY A 153 4.65 20.51 -22.07
N ASN A 154 5.87 21.04 -22.20
CA ASN A 154 6.89 20.58 -23.12
C ASN A 154 8.08 20.14 -22.30
N SER A 155 8.24 18.83 -22.25
CA SER A 155 9.37 18.14 -21.66
C SER A 155 10.65 18.41 -22.45
N SER A 156 11.22 19.61 -22.33
CA SER A 156 12.54 19.96 -22.88
C SER A 156 13.66 19.07 -22.31
N PHE A 157 13.38 18.31 -21.26
CA PHE A 157 14.25 17.29 -20.67
C PHE A 157 14.16 15.92 -21.36
N ILE A 158 13.09 15.58 -22.08
CA ILE A 158 13.01 14.33 -22.87
C ILE A 158 13.72 14.49 -24.24
N SER A 159 13.83 15.72 -24.74
CA SER A 159 14.36 15.99 -26.09
C SER A 159 15.87 16.19 -26.19
N LYS A 160 16.65 16.14 -25.10
CA LYS A 160 18.12 16.13 -25.20
C LYS A 160 18.61 14.70 -25.44
N ALA A 161 18.42 14.23 -26.67
CA ALA A 161 19.21 13.14 -27.20
C ALA A 161 20.69 13.49 -27.01
N THR A 162 21.43 12.57 -26.38
CA THR A 162 22.89 12.59 -26.27
C THR A 162 23.44 12.84 -27.67
N SER A 163 23.90 14.06 -27.95
CA SER A 163 24.37 14.43 -29.28
C SER A 163 25.54 13.51 -29.64
N SER A 164 25.35 12.74 -30.71
CA SER A 164 26.41 12.00 -31.36
C SER A 164 27.56 12.97 -31.67
N LYS A 165 28.74 12.57 -31.20
CA LYS A 165 30.03 13.21 -31.45
C LYS A 165 30.19 13.45 -32.95
N GLY A 166 30.34 14.72 -33.33
CA GLY A 166 30.38 15.16 -34.71
C GLY A 166 31.55 14.62 -35.51
N THR A 167 31.27 14.30 -36.78
CA THR A 167 32.25 14.31 -37.87
C THR A 167 32.01 15.55 -38.73
N THR A 168 33.04 16.37 -38.82
CA THR A 168 33.19 17.61 -39.59
C THR A 168 33.13 17.38 -41.11
N THR A 169 32.54 18.33 -41.86
CA THR A 169 33.02 18.92 -43.15
C THR A 169 31.99 20.00 -43.55
N ALA A 170 32.22 21.27 -43.22
CA ALA A 170 32.83 22.31 -44.06
C ALA A 170 31.86 22.97 -45.06
N GLY A 171 31.70 24.30 -44.94
CA GLY A 171 31.29 25.17 -46.05
C GLY A 171 30.34 26.32 -45.68
N GLY A 172 30.83 27.55 -45.70
CA GLY A 172 30.05 28.68 -46.22
C GLY A 172 29.73 29.82 -45.24
N LYS A 173 30.41 30.96 -45.47
CA LYS A 173 30.27 32.29 -44.86
C LYS A 173 28.85 32.89 -44.98
N GLY A 174 28.50 33.79 -44.05
CA GLY A 174 27.50 34.84 -44.28
C GLY A 174 27.09 35.59 -43.02
N ASN A 175 27.39 36.90 -42.96
CA ASN A 175 27.24 37.79 -41.82
C ASN A 175 25.92 38.60 -41.88
N THR A 176 25.38 38.95 -40.70
CA THR A 176 24.48 40.09 -40.37
C THR A 176 22.94 40.00 -40.60
N PRO A 177 22.09 40.40 -39.61
CA PRO A 177 20.62 40.60 -39.71
C PRO A 177 20.31 42.05 -40.21
N PRO A 178 19.09 42.66 -40.14
CA PRO A 178 17.73 42.23 -39.75
C PRO A 178 16.63 42.62 -40.79
N GLY A 179 15.36 42.26 -40.60
CA GLY A 179 14.29 42.76 -41.49
C GLY A 179 12.86 42.36 -41.16
N LYS A 180 12.11 43.34 -40.64
CA LYS A 180 10.66 43.41 -40.42
C LYS A 180 9.85 43.14 -41.72
N GLY A 181 8.72 42.43 -41.60
CA GLY A 181 7.79 42.23 -42.71
C GLY A 181 6.39 41.85 -42.22
N THR A 182 5.57 42.87 -41.94
CA THR A 182 4.10 42.76 -41.93
C THR A 182 3.64 42.37 -43.33
N ASN A 183 2.68 41.45 -43.47
CA ASN A 183 1.80 41.49 -44.63
C ASN A 183 0.41 40.95 -44.33
N ASN A 184 -0.56 41.74 -44.80
CA ASN A 184 -1.99 41.60 -44.70
C ASN A 184 -2.55 41.30 -46.09
N GLY A 185 -3.65 40.56 -46.17
CA GLY A 185 -4.52 40.44 -47.35
C GLY A 185 -4.53 39.05 -48.00
N LYS A 186 -5.61 38.54 -48.59
CA LYS A 186 -7.05 38.91 -48.70
C LYS A 186 -7.67 37.77 -49.53
N GLY A 187 -8.85 37.27 -49.18
CA GLY A 187 -9.58 36.32 -50.03
C GLY A 187 -10.91 35.90 -49.43
N SER A 188 -12.00 36.55 -49.86
CA SER A 188 -13.41 36.28 -49.53
C SER A 188 -14.08 35.34 -50.53
N ASN A 189 -15.04 34.56 -50.01
CA ASN A 189 -16.37 34.17 -50.52
C ASN A 189 -16.63 32.68 -50.20
N ASN A 190 -17.82 32.17 -49.93
CA ASN A 190 -19.13 32.64 -49.47
C ASN A 190 -19.92 31.33 -49.29
N GLY A 191 -20.73 31.16 -48.24
CA GLY A 191 -21.47 29.91 -48.02
C GLY A 191 -22.32 29.94 -46.76
N LYS A 192 -23.42 30.69 -46.82
CA LYS A 192 -24.46 30.78 -45.79
C LYS A 192 -25.55 29.73 -46.07
N GLY A 193 -25.91 28.94 -45.07
CA GLY A 193 -27.04 28.03 -45.10
C GLY A 193 -27.54 27.72 -43.70
N THR A 194 -28.53 28.49 -43.26
CA THR A 194 -29.36 28.28 -42.07
C THR A 194 -30.48 27.29 -42.37
N ASN A 195 -30.84 26.40 -41.43
CA ASN A 195 -32.26 26.17 -41.16
C ASN A 195 -32.55 25.67 -39.73
N ASN A 196 -33.69 26.15 -39.26
CA ASN A 196 -34.33 25.99 -37.96
C ASN A 196 -35.34 24.83 -38.03
N GLY A 197 -35.75 24.25 -36.88
CA GLY A 197 -36.74 23.17 -36.88
C GLY A 197 -37.12 22.65 -35.50
N SER A 198 -38.02 23.37 -34.85
CA SER A 198 -38.74 23.00 -33.63
C SER A 198 -39.66 21.79 -33.82
N GLY A 199 -39.82 20.97 -32.78
CA GLY A 199 -40.94 20.03 -32.62
C GLY A 199 -41.40 19.99 -31.17
N LYS A 200 -42.43 20.79 -30.85
CA LYS A 200 -43.13 20.82 -29.56
C LYS A 200 -44.38 19.96 -29.71
N GLY A 201 -44.48 18.87 -28.95
CA GLY A 201 -45.70 18.07 -28.80
C GLY A 201 -46.23 18.23 -27.38
N ASN A 202 -47.32 18.97 -27.25
CA ASN A 202 -48.07 19.21 -26.02
C ASN A 202 -48.97 18.00 -25.74
N ASN A 203 -49.07 17.53 -24.49
CA ASN A 203 -50.37 17.14 -23.97
C ASN A 203 -50.42 17.20 -22.44
N ASN A 204 -51.65 17.45 -22.00
CA ASN A 204 -52.07 18.21 -20.84
C ASN A 204 -52.65 17.30 -19.75
N GLY A 205 -52.75 17.84 -18.53
CA GLY A 205 -53.51 17.27 -17.40
C GLY A 205 -52.66 16.44 -16.45
N GLY A 206 -52.56 16.71 -15.15
CA GLY A 206 -53.43 17.46 -14.25
C GLY A 206 -53.52 16.63 -12.97
N GLY A 207 -53.29 17.23 -11.79
CA GLY A 207 -53.54 16.54 -10.52
C GLY A 207 -52.59 16.92 -9.39
N LYS A 208 -53.04 17.85 -8.55
CA LYS A 208 -52.48 18.17 -7.23
C LYS A 208 -52.53 16.96 -6.29
N ASN A 209 -51.55 16.83 -5.39
CA ASN A 209 -51.72 16.97 -3.93
C ASN A 209 -50.62 16.25 -3.14
N GLY A 210 -50.21 16.87 -2.05
CA GLY A 210 -49.82 16.14 -0.83
C GLY A 210 -48.33 16.07 -0.54
N GLY A 211 -47.82 17.11 0.13
CA GLY A 211 -46.67 16.93 0.99
C GLY A 211 -47.01 15.97 2.13
N ALA A 212 -46.05 15.13 2.50
CA ALA A 212 -46.09 14.34 3.72
C ALA A 212 -44.77 14.52 4.48
N THR A 213 -44.86 15.33 5.53
CA THR A 213 -43.93 15.41 6.65
C THR A 213 -43.79 14.05 7.36
N PRO A 214 -42.64 13.78 8.02
CA PRO A 214 -42.43 12.53 8.74
C PRO A 214 -43.31 12.45 10.01
N PRO A 215 -43.73 11.24 10.42
CA PRO A 215 -44.52 11.06 11.63
C PRO A 215 -43.69 11.33 12.91
N PRO A 216 -44.33 11.85 13.98
CA PRO A 216 -43.64 12.29 15.18
C PRO A 216 -43.28 11.14 16.13
N ALA A 217 -42.19 11.34 16.89
CA ALA A 217 -41.78 10.51 18.01
C ALA A 217 -42.82 10.56 19.17
N PRO A 218 -43.06 9.44 19.87
CA PRO A 218 -43.91 9.46 21.06
C PRO A 218 -43.15 10.06 22.26
N LYS A 219 -43.75 11.07 22.89
CA LYS A 219 -43.40 11.54 24.25
C LYS A 219 -44.57 11.28 25.20
N GLY A 220 -44.27 10.61 26.32
CA GLY A 220 -45.14 10.42 27.48
C GLY A 220 -44.78 9.11 28.16
N GLY A 221 -44.44 9.02 29.45
CA GLY A 221 -44.43 9.98 30.54
C GLY A 221 -43.47 9.50 31.64
N GLY A 222 -43.22 10.37 32.61
CA GLY A 222 -42.18 10.20 33.63
C GLY A 222 -42.47 9.18 34.73
N GLY A 223 -41.41 8.89 35.48
CA GLY A 223 -41.43 8.14 36.73
C GLY A 223 -40.04 7.58 37.06
N ALA A 224 -39.22 8.34 37.79
CA ALA A 224 -38.02 7.84 38.45
C ALA A 224 -38.38 7.14 39.78
N PRO A 225 -37.41 6.67 40.59
CA PRO A 225 -36.96 5.27 40.68
C PRO A 225 -37.47 4.58 41.96
N LYS A 226 -37.40 3.24 42.01
CA LYS A 226 -37.37 2.50 43.28
C LYS A 226 -36.24 1.48 43.27
N SER A 227 -35.38 1.66 44.26
CA SER A 227 -34.48 0.71 44.89
C SER A 227 -35.23 -0.50 45.48
N VAL A 228 -34.44 -1.46 46.02
CA VAL A 228 -34.82 -2.74 46.69
C VAL A 228 -34.79 -3.90 45.67
N GLN A 229 -33.98 -4.97 45.79
CA GLN A 229 -33.24 -5.59 46.89
C GLN A 229 -32.02 -6.34 46.33
#